data_AF-A0A349Z002-F1
#
_entry.id   AF-A0A349Z002-F1
#
_cell.length_a   1.000
_cell.length_b   1.000
_cell.length_c   1.000
_cell.angle_alpha   90.00
_cell.angle_beta   90.00
_cell.angle_gamma   90.00
#
_symmetry.space_group_name_H-M   'P 1'
#
loop_
_entity.id
_entity.type
_entity.pdbx_description
1 polymer ?
#
loop_
_entity_poly.entity_id
_entity_poly.type
_entity_poly.pdbx_seq_one_letter_code
_entity_poly.pdbx_strand_id
1 'polypeptide(L)'
;MTSPDFLSVLPIIVTLALALYTKHVVIGLFGGVVTAVVLLTGGHPLEVLAALIKTHLVGTLTDSYNAGVIVLMVFIGGFVALMVFTVPAGAQEHRSR
;
A
#
# COMPACT_ATOMS: atom_id res chain seq x y z
N MET A 1 -0.93 19.23 -24.56
CA MET A 1 -1.44 18.00 -23.93
C MET A 1 -0.70 16.85 -24.56
N THR A 2 0.28 16.27 -23.86
CA THR A 2 1.06 15.15 -24.38
C THR A 2 0.15 13.92 -24.48
N SER A 3 0.15 13.29 -25.64
CA SER A 3 -0.53 12.02 -25.90
C SER A 3 -0.22 11.01 -24.78
N PRO A 4 -1.14 10.12 -24.40
CA PRO A 4 -0.79 9.00 -23.54
C PRO A 4 0.23 8.13 -24.28
N ASP A 5 1.50 8.27 -23.93
CA ASP A 5 2.57 7.46 -24.48
C ASP A 5 2.41 6.03 -23.97
N PHE A 6 2.70 5.05 -24.83
CA PHE A 6 2.62 3.63 -24.50
C PHE A 6 3.41 3.25 -23.23
N LEU A 7 4.45 4.04 -22.90
CA LEU A 7 5.23 3.90 -21.66
C LEU A 7 4.38 4.03 -20.38
N SER A 8 3.25 4.74 -20.43
CA SER A 8 2.34 4.91 -19.28
C SER A 8 1.75 3.59 -18.77
N VAL A 9 1.65 2.59 -19.66
CA VAL A 9 1.11 1.25 -19.36
C VAL A 9 2.18 0.35 -18.73
N LEU A 10 3.45 0.68 -18.91
CA LEU A 10 4.58 -0.13 -18.44
C LEU A 10 4.53 -0.45 -16.93
N PRO A 11 4.26 0.50 -16.02
CA PRO A 11 4.19 0.21 -14.59
C PRO A 11 3.10 -0.82 -14.24
N ILE A 12 1.97 -0.78 -14.95
CA ILE A 12 0.84 -1.71 -14.73
C ILE A 12 1.24 -3.12 -15.17
N ILE A 13 1.89 -3.24 -16.32
CA ILE A 13 2.36 -4.54 -16.84
C ILE A 13 3.42 -5.13 -15.91
N VAL A 14 4.38 -4.33 -15.45
CA VAL A 14 5.39 -4.79 -14.48
C VAL A 14 4.73 -5.22 -13.17
N THR A 15 3.77 -4.45 -12.66
CA THR A 15 3.03 -4.80 -11.43
C THR A 15 2.39 -6.16 -11.54
N LEU A 16 1.62 -6.37 -12.62
CA LEU A 16 0.87 -7.60 -12.83
C LEU A 16 1.81 -8.79 -13.06
N ALA A 17 2.83 -8.62 -13.90
CA ALA A 17 3.80 -9.67 -14.21
C ALA A 17 4.54 -10.13 -12.94
N LEU A 18 5.05 -9.21 -12.11
CA LEU A 18 5.73 -9.55 -10.87
C LEU A 18 4.78 -10.17 -9.84
N ALA A 19 3.57 -9.63 -9.69
CA ALA A 19 2.59 -10.17 -8.74
C ALA A 19 2.21 -11.62 -9.08
N LEU A 20 1.99 -11.92 -10.36
CA LEU A 20 1.63 -13.27 -10.83
C LEU A 20 2.82 -14.24 -10.79
N TYR A 21 4.00 -13.79 -11.20
CA TYR A 21 5.21 -14.63 -11.22
C TYR A 21 5.65 -15.00 -9.80
N THR A 22 5.70 -14.02 -8.89
CA THR A 22 6.15 -14.24 -7.51
C THR A 22 5.06 -14.79 -6.60
N LYS A 23 3.79 -14.77 -7.04
CA LYS A 23 2.60 -15.05 -6.22
C LYS A 23 2.51 -14.18 -4.96
N HIS A 24 3.18 -13.03 -4.95
CA HIS A 24 3.17 -12.05 -3.86
C HIS A 24 2.77 -10.68 -4.41
N VAL A 25 1.54 -10.26 -4.12
CA VAL A 25 0.97 -8.99 -4.61
C VAL A 25 1.81 -7.79 -4.19
N VAL A 26 2.36 -7.81 -2.97
CA VAL A 26 3.19 -6.72 -2.43
C VAL A 26 4.44 -6.48 -3.27
N ILE A 27 5.10 -7.55 -3.74
CA ILE A 27 6.31 -7.44 -4.57
C ILE A 27 5.95 -6.81 -5.93
N GLY A 28 4.81 -7.20 -6.51
CA GLY A 28 4.31 -6.59 -7.75
C GLY A 28 4.00 -5.10 -7.59
N LEU A 29 3.27 -4.72 -6.54
CA LEU A 29 2.94 -3.32 -6.26
C LEU A 29 4.20 -2.47 -6.07
N PHE A 30 5.18 -2.97 -5.30
CA PHE A 30 6.44 -2.27 -5.10
C PHE A 30 7.23 -2.11 -6.41
N GLY A 31 7.39 -3.18 -7.18
CA GLY A 31 8.07 -3.14 -8.49
C GLY A 31 7.39 -2.19 -9.49
N GLY A 32 6.06 -2.15 -9.49
CA GLY A 32 5.27 -1.22 -10.28
C GLY A 32 5.53 0.23 -9.93
N VAL A 33 5.48 0.59 -8.65
CA VAL A 33 5.72 1.95 -8.17
C VAL A 33 7.17 2.38 -8.44
N VAL A 34 8.15 1.50 -8.21
CA VAL A 34 9.55 1.77 -8.56
C VAL A 34 9.69 2.04 -10.06
N THR A 35 9.08 1.20 -10.91
CA THR A 35 9.09 1.40 -12.36
C THR A 35 8.45 2.73 -12.76
N ALA A 36 7.33 3.10 -12.13
CA ALA A 36 6.68 4.39 -12.37
C ALA A 36 7.62 5.56 -12.02
N VAL A 37 8.27 5.54 -10.86
CA VAL A 37 9.17 6.63 -10.46
C VAL A 37 10.44 6.67 -11.32
N VAL A 38 10.97 5.54 -11.75
CA VAL A 38 12.06 5.47 -12.74
C VAL A 38 11.69 6.21 -14.03
N LEU A 39 10.47 6.00 -14.53
CA LEU A 39 9.98 6.70 -15.72
C LEU A 39 9.84 8.21 -15.49
N LEU A 40 9.46 8.64 -14.28
CA LEU A 40 9.29 10.06 -13.94
C LEU A 40 10.60 10.81 -13.69
N THR A 41 11.65 10.10 -13.24
CA THR A 41 12.92 10.70 -12.79
C THR A 41 14.10 10.46 -13.74
N GLY A 42 13.90 9.77 -14.86
CA GLY A 42 14.95 9.54 -15.86
C GLY A 42 15.95 8.44 -15.49
N GLY A 43 15.69 7.65 -14.45
CA GLY A 43 16.41 6.42 -14.16
C GLY A 43 17.71 6.54 -13.36
N HIS A 44 18.05 7.71 -12.81
CA HIS A 44 19.16 7.84 -11.86
C HIS A 44 18.81 7.16 -10.52
N PRO A 45 19.51 6.08 -10.10
CA PRO A 45 19.07 5.27 -8.96
C PRO A 45 18.91 6.03 -7.65
N LEU A 46 19.78 7.01 -7.40
CA LEU A 46 19.74 7.81 -6.17
C LEU A 46 18.57 8.79 -6.16
N GLU A 47 18.25 9.40 -7.31
CA GLU A 47 17.12 10.31 -7.47
C GLU A 47 15.79 9.54 -7.41
N VAL A 48 15.73 8.37 -8.05
CA VAL A 48 14.59 7.45 -7.99
C VAL A 48 14.27 7.10 -6.54
N LEU A 49 15.28 6.67 -5.77
CA LEU A 49 15.11 6.31 -4.37
C LEU A 49 14.67 7.52 -3.53
N ALA A 50 15.30 8.68 -3.75
CA ALA A 50 14.95 9.90 -3.05
C ALA A 50 13.49 10.33 -3.34
N ALA A 51 13.06 10.27 -4.59
CA ALA A 51 11.69 10.60 -5.01
C ALA A 51 10.67 9.59 -4.48
N LEU A 52 10.99 8.28 -4.54
CA LEU A 52 10.15 7.23 -3.95
C LEU A 52 9.89 7.49 -2.47
N ILE A 53 10.94 7.75 -1.70
CA ILE A 53 10.82 7.92 -0.25
C ILE A 53 10.23 9.28 0.10
N LYS A 54 10.82 10.39 -0.37
CA LYS A 54 10.43 11.73 0.08
C LYS A 54 9.10 12.16 -0.52
N THR A 55 8.95 12.01 -1.83
CA THR A 55 7.81 12.57 -2.57
C THR A 55 6.61 11.65 -2.50
N HIS A 56 6.81 10.36 -2.82
CA HIS A 56 5.68 9.44 -3.01
C HIS A 56 5.31 8.64 -1.76
N LEU A 57 6.27 8.30 -0.90
CA LEU A 57 5.97 7.58 0.34
C LEU A 57 5.66 8.57 1.46
N VAL A 58 6.64 9.36 1.90
CA VAL A 58 6.47 10.30 3.01
C VAL A 58 5.41 11.35 2.65
N GLY A 59 5.50 11.98 1.48
CA GLY A 59 4.52 12.98 1.05
C GLY A 59 3.07 12.48 1.11
N THR A 60 2.80 11.27 0.63
CA THR A 60 1.46 10.67 0.69
C THR A 60 1.06 10.29 2.11
N LEU A 61 1.97 9.78 2.94
CA LEU A 61 1.66 9.39 4.33
C LEU A 61 1.42 10.59 5.24
N THR A 62 2.11 11.71 5.01
CA THR A 62 2.04 12.91 5.86
C THR A 62 0.98 13.92 5.43
N ASP A 63 0.36 13.73 4.27
CA ASP A 63 -0.77 14.56 3.86
C ASP A 63 -1.90 14.45 4.90
N SER A 64 -2.52 15.58 5.26
CA SER A 64 -3.47 15.64 6.38
C SER A 64 -4.68 14.73 6.20
N TYR A 65 -5.13 14.52 4.96
CA TYR A 65 -6.23 13.60 4.66
C TYR A 65 -5.80 12.15 4.91
N ASN A 66 -4.69 11.72 4.31
CA ASN A 66 -4.19 10.35 4.46
C ASN A 66 -3.72 10.05 5.88
N ALA A 67 -3.05 11.00 6.54
CA ALA A 67 -2.63 10.89 7.93
C ALA A 67 -3.84 10.73 8.86
N GLY A 68 -4.91 11.50 8.63
CA GLY A 68 -6.17 11.35 9.37
C GLY A 68 -6.78 9.95 9.21
N VAL A 69 -6.78 9.41 7.99
CA VAL A 69 -7.26 8.04 7.71
C VAL A 69 -6.40 6.98 8.39
N ILE A 70 -5.07 7.12 8.38
CA ILE A 70 -4.14 6.19 9.04
C ILE A 70 -4.39 6.19 10.55
N VAL A 71 -4.49 7.37 11.16
CA VAL A 71 -4.79 7.50 12.60
C VAL A 71 -6.12 6.82 12.93
N LEU A 72 -7.17 7.08 12.15
CA LEU A 72 -8.46 6.43 12.33
C LEU A 72 -8.38 4.90 12.21
N MET A 73 -7.65 4.38 11.20
CA MET A 73 -7.44 2.95 11.00
C MET A 73 -6.71 2.30 12.18
N VAL A 74 -5.71 2.96 12.74
CA VAL A 74 -5.00 2.48 13.94
C VAL A 74 -5.94 2.43 15.14
N PHE A 75 -6.77 3.45 15.34
CA PHE A 75 -7.76 3.45 16.43
C PHE A 75 -8.80 2.35 16.26
N ILE A 76 -9.42 2.23 15.08
CA ILE A 76 -10.44 1.20 14.81
C ILE A 76 -9.82 -0.21 14.97
N GLY A 77 -8.64 -0.46 14.40
CA GLY A 77 -7.94 -1.74 14.56
C GLY A 77 -7.60 -2.05 16.02
N GLY A 78 -7.16 -1.04 16.78
CA GLY A 78 -6.90 -1.17 18.22
C GLY A 78 -8.17 -1.49 19.01
N PHE A 79 -9.28 -0.80 18.75
CA PHE A 79 -10.57 -1.09 19.40
C PHE A 79 -11.11 -2.47 19.06
N VAL A 80 -10.97 -2.92 17.80
CA VAL A 80 -11.37 -4.28 17.39
C VAL A 80 -10.57 -5.34 18.15
N ALA A 81 -9.26 -5.14 18.33
CA ALA A 81 -8.43 -6.05 19.11
C ALA A 81 -8.89 -6.14 20.59
N LEU A 82 -9.26 -5.01 21.20
CA LEU A 82 -9.79 -4.98 22.57
C LEU A 82 -11.15 -5.67 22.66
N MET A 83 -12.03 -5.49 21.68
CA MET A 83 -13.33 -6.16 21.63
C MET A 83 -13.16 -7.69 21.54
N VAL A 84 -12.27 -8.16 20.67
CA VAL A 84 -12.01 -9.61 20.50
C VAL A 84 -11.42 -10.22 21.77
N PHE A 85 -10.57 -9.48 22.50
CA PHE A 85 -9.93 -10.00 23.72
C PHE A 85 -10.83 -9.95 24.96
N THR A 86 -11.76 -9.00 25.05
CA THR A 86 -12.60 -8.81 26.26
C THR A 86 -13.80 -9.76 26.34
N VAL A 87 -14.19 -10.42 25.24
CA VAL A 87 -15.29 -11.41 25.25
C VAL A 87 -14.79 -12.74 25.85
N PRO A 88 -15.27 -13.18 27.03
CA PRO A 88 -14.82 -14.43 27.62
C PRO A 88 -15.30 -15.63 26.81
N ALA A 89 -14.40 -16.58 26.55
CA ALA A 89 -14.66 -17.81 25.78
C ALA A 89 -15.85 -18.66 26.30
N GLY A 90 -16.32 -18.42 27.54
CA GLY A 90 -17.44 -19.15 28.15
C GLY A 90 -18.86 -18.65 27.79
N ALA A 91 -19.01 -17.55 27.05
CA ALA A 91 -20.34 -17.03 26.70
C ALA A 91 -21.05 -17.80 25.56
N GLN A 92 -20.37 -18.77 24.93
CA GLN A 92 -20.90 -19.53 23.79
C GLN A 92 -21.46 -20.92 24.15
N GLU A 93 -21.31 -21.38 25.40
CA GLU A 93 -21.73 -22.73 25.84
C GLU A 93 -23.25 -22.84 26.08
N HIS A 94 -23.94 -21.72 26.30
CA HIS A 94 -25.33 -21.73 26.80
C HIS A 94 -26.43 -21.71 25.72
N ARG A 95 -26.08 -21.80 24.42
CA ARG A 95 -27.06 -21.73 23.32
C ARG A 95 -27.38 -23.09 22.67
N SER A 96 -26.99 -24.19 23.30
CA SER A 96 -27.29 -25.56 22.82
C SER A 96 -27.99 -26.42 23.87
N ARG A 97 -28.68 -25.82 24.85
CA ARG A 97 -29.58 -26.52 25.77
C ARG A 97 -30.98 -25.93 25.70
#